data_AF-A0A8H5B2K4-F1
#
_entry.id   AF-A0A8H5B2K4-F1
#
_cell.length_a   1.000
_cell.length_b   1.000
_cell.length_c   1.000
_cell.angle_alpha   90.00
_cell.angle_beta   90.00
_cell.angle_gamma   90.00
#
_symmetry.space_group_name_H-M   'P 1'
#
loop_
_entity.id
_entity.type
_entity.pdbx_description
1 polymer ?
#
loop_
_entity_poly.entity_id
_entity_poly.type
_entity_poly.pdbx_seq_one_letter_code
_entity_poly.pdbx_strand_id
1 'polypeptide(L)'
;MSTQPQGVPFTIDIPLEKVHLLQQKLALATLPDELQDAGRDYGVPLADIQRLLARWKDGYDWKKYEKHLNDELLQFKVPIDVEGHGLLNIHYIHKASPVPGAIPLLFVHGCK
;
A
#
# COMPACT_ATOMS: atom_id res chain seq x y z
N MET A 1 -29.99 8.35 -5.86
CA MET A 1 -29.83 6.99 -6.41
C MET A 1 -28.52 6.43 -5.88
N SER A 2 -28.54 5.28 -5.21
CA SER A 2 -27.31 4.63 -4.73
C SER A 2 -26.54 4.10 -5.94
N THR A 3 -25.37 4.67 -6.24
CA THR A 3 -24.51 4.16 -7.31
C THR A 3 -23.87 2.86 -6.84
N GLN A 4 -24.21 1.76 -7.50
CA GLN A 4 -23.57 0.47 -7.27
C GLN A 4 -22.12 0.53 -7.80
N PRO A 5 -21.13 -0.01 -7.06
CA PRO A 5 -19.75 -0.07 -7.53
C PRO A 5 -19.65 -0.95 -8.80
N GLN A 6 -18.82 -0.54 -9.75
CA GLN A 6 -18.55 -1.29 -10.98
C GLN A 6 -17.34 -2.23 -10.83
N GLY A 7 -17.38 -3.39 -11.47
CA GLY A 7 -16.28 -4.36 -11.44
C GLY A 7 -16.47 -5.46 -10.40
N VAL A 8 -15.39 -6.20 -10.12
CA VAL A 8 -15.41 -7.37 -9.24
C VAL A 8 -14.87 -7.00 -7.85
N PRO A 9 -15.45 -7.54 -6.75
CA PRO A 9 -14.88 -7.39 -5.42
C PRO A 9 -13.43 -7.87 -5.37
N PHE A 10 -12.59 -7.17 -4.60
CA PHE A 10 -11.19 -7.48 -4.44
C PHE A 10 -10.84 -7.64 -2.96
N THR A 11 -10.07 -8.68 -2.65
CA THR A 11 -9.52 -8.93 -1.32
C THR A 11 -8.02 -9.03 -1.45
N ILE A 12 -7.28 -8.33 -0.59
CA ILE A 12 -5.83 -8.47 -0.49
C ILE A 12 -5.55 -9.83 0.15
N ASP A 13 -4.87 -10.71 -0.59
CA ASP A 13 -4.40 -11.99 -0.09
C ASP A 13 -2.97 -12.22 -0.53
N ILE A 14 -2.02 -11.84 0.33
CA ILE A 14 -0.60 -12.04 0.09
C ILE A 14 -0.19 -13.39 0.70
N PRO A 15 0.33 -14.32 -0.11
CA PRO A 15 0.77 -15.61 0.40
C PRO A 15 1.85 -15.48 1.49
N LEU A 16 1.77 -16.33 2.52
CA LEU A 16 2.64 -16.23 3.70
C LEU A 16 4.12 -16.40 3.34
N GLU A 17 4.43 -17.18 2.31
CA GLU A 17 5.80 -17.35 1.81
C GLU A 17 6.42 -16.04 1.32
N LYS A 18 5.63 -15.08 0.82
CA LYS A 18 6.14 -13.76 0.43
C LYS A 18 6.50 -12.92 1.66
N VAL A 19 5.73 -13.05 2.74
CA VAL A 19 6.01 -12.39 4.02
C VAL A 19 7.28 -12.98 4.65
N HIS A 20 7.43 -14.30 4.65
CA HIS A 20 8.66 -14.95 5.12
C HIS A 20 9.87 -14.57 4.29
N LEU A 21 9.73 -14.53 2.95
CA LEU A 21 10.80 -14.09 2.07
C LEU A 21 11.22 -12.64 2.36
N LEU A 22 10.26 -11.75 2.65
CA LEU A 22 10.56 -10.38 3.09
C LEU A 22 11.36 -10.39 4.39
N GLN A 23 10.95 -11.16 5.40
CA GLN A 23 11.67 -11.25 6.67
C GLN A 23 13.10 -11.74 6.50
N GLN A 24 13.33 -12.74 5.65
CA GLN A 24 14.66 -13.23 5.31
C GLN A 24 15.52 -12.13 4.67
N LYS A 25 14.97 -11.39 3.71
CA LYS A 25 15.67 -10.27 3.06
C LYS A 25 16.03 -9.17 4.05
N LEU A 26 15.12 -8.82 4.97
CA LEU A 26 15.39 -7.84 6.02
C LEU A 26 16.50 -8.31 6.98
N ALA A 27 16.55 -9.60 7.30
CA ALA A 27 17.57 -10.16 8.18
C ALA A 27 18.96 -10.26 7.53
N LEU A 28 19.01 -10.43 6.21
CA LEU A 28 20.25 -10.56 5.43
C LEU A 28 20.75 -9.23 4.84
N ALA A 29 20.03 -8.13 5.06
CA ALA A 29 20.39 -6.83 4.50
C ALA A 29 21.70 -6.31 5.11
N THR A 30 22.70 -6.06 4.26
CA THR A 30 23.91 -5.31 4.62
C THR A 30 23.66 -3.82 4.41
N LEU A 31 23.82 -3.03 5.47
CA LEU A 31 23.69 -1.57 5.39
C LEU A 31 25.05 -0.93 5.05
N PRO A 32 25.08 0.17 4.28
CA PRO A 32 26.30 0.93 4.04
C PRO A 32 26.75 1.68 5.31
N ASP A 33 28.02 2.06 5.35
CA ASP A 33 28.53 3.00 6.34
C ASP A 33 28.07 4.44 6.03
N GLU A 34 28.13 5.32 7.04
CA GLU A 34 27.69 6.72 6.95
C GLU A 34 28.82 7.69 7.33
N LEU A 35 28.92 8.81 6.62
CA LEU A 35 29.86 9.89 6.93
C LEU A 35 29.43 10.60 8.22
N GLN A 36 30.37 10.90 9.11
CA GLN A 36 30.10 11.69 10.31
C GLN A 36 29.56 13.08 9.92
N ASP A 37 28.56 13.54 10.67
CA ASP A 37 27.91 14.86 10.53
C ASP A 37 27.25 15.14 9.16
N ALA A 38 27.05 14.13 8.32
CA ALA A 38 26.40 14.28 7.00
C ALA A 38 24.89 14.59 7.05
N GLY A 39 24.26 14.43 8.22
CA GLY A 39 22.85 14.74 8.43
C GLY A 39 21.94 14.07 7.40
N ARG A 40 21.22 14.88 6.61
CA ARG A 40 20.34 14.41 5.50
C ARG A 40 20.83 14.84 4.12
N ASP A 41 22.03 15.40 4.04
CA ASP A 41 22.52 16.06 2.82
C ASP A 41 22.76 15.06 1.68
N TYR A 42 22.97 13.79 2.03
CA TYR A 42 23.20 12.69 1.10
C TYR A 42 22.09 11.62 1.12
N GLY A 43 20.93 11.94 1.70
CA GLY A 43 19.76 11.05 1.73
C GLY A 43 19.28 10.71 3.14
N VAL A 44 18.71 9.52 3.28
CA VAL A 44 18.15 9.06 4.57
C VAL A 44 19.28 8.66 5.50
N PRO A 45 19.31 9.16 6.76
CA PRO A 45 20.34 8.79 7.71
C PRO A 45 20.33 7.29 8.00
N LEU A 46 21.50 6.69 8.21
CA LEU A 46 21.66 5.27 8.53
C LEU A 46 20.86 4.88 9.78
N ALA A 47 20.86 5.75 10.80
CA ALA A 47 20.08 5.54 12.02
C ALA A 47 18.57 5.42 11.75
N ASP A 48 18.02 6.19 10.79
CA ASP A 48 16.61 6.12 10.41
C ASP A 48 16.30 4.78 9.71
N ILE A 49 17.19 4.33 8.83
CA ILE A 49 17.06 3.02 8.16
C ILE A 49 17.15 1.87 9.16
N GLN A 50 18.11 1.89 10.09
CA GLN A 50 18.26 0.88 11.13
C GLN A 50 17.01 0.79 12.01
N ARG A 51 16.44 1.94 12.42
CA ARG A 51 15.20 2.00 13.19
C ARG A 51 14.02 1.40 12.42
N LEU A 52 13.88 1.73 11.14
CA LEU A 52 12.82 1.18 10.29
C LEU A 52 13.01 -0.33 10.07
N LEU A 53 14.24 -0.79 9.83
CA LEU A 53 14.58 -2.19 9.65
C LEU A 53 14.19 -3.02 10.88
N ALA A 54 14.54 -2.54 12.09
CA ALA A 54 14.15 -3.18 13.34
C ALA A 54 12.62 -3.25 13.50
N ARG A 55 11.91 -2.14 13.22
CA ARG A 55 10.44 -2.11 13.31
C ARG A 55 9.77 -3.10 12.34
N TRP A 56 10.31 -3.21 11.13
CA TRP A 56 9.76 -4.06 10.07
C TRP A 56 10.05 -5.53 10.32
N LYS A 57 11.27 -5.85 10.76
CA LYS A 57 11.69 -7.21 11.05
C LYS A 57 10.97 -7.79 12.27
N ASP A 58 10.91 -7.04 13.38
CA ASP A 58 10.59 -7.63 14.68
C ASP A 58 9.19 -7.24 15.21
N GLY A 59 8.53 -6.24 14.62
CA GLY A 59 7.24 -5.78 15.14
C GLY A 59 6.11 -5.66 14.12
N TYR A 60 6.39 -5.76 12.82
CA TYR A 60 5.40 -5.43 11.79
C TYR A 60 4.68 -6.69 11.33
N ASP A 61 3.42 -6.81 11.73
CA ASP A 61 2.56 -7.92 11.37
C ASP A 61 1.74 -7.57 10.11
N TRP A 62 2.24 -8.01 8.94
CA TRP A 62 1.55 -7.82 7.68
C TRP A 62 0.13 -8.41 7.68
N LYS A 63 -0.08 -9.59 8.27
CA LYS A 63 -1.38 -10.27 8.23
C LYS A 63 -2.43 -9.54 9.06
N LYS A 64 -2.03 -8.92 10.16
CA LYS A 64 -2.90 -7.99 10.90
C LYS A 64 -3.34 -6.80 10.04
N TYR A 65 -2.42 -6.17 9.30
CA TYR A 65 -2.75 -5.02 8.46
C TYR A 65 -3.54 -5.41 7.21
N GLU A 66 -3.23 -6.54 6.59
CA GLU A 66 -3.99 -7.10 5.48
C GLU A 66 -5.45 -7.34 5.87
N LYS A 67 -5.68 -7.96 7.03
CA LYS A 67 -7.02 -8.13 7.57
C LYS A 67 -7.72 -6.78 7.79
N HIS A 68 -7.04 -5.83 8.45
CA HIS A 68 -7.60 -4.51 8.69
C HIS A 68 -8.01 -3.79 7.40
N LEU A 69 -7.18 -3.81 6.35
CA LEU A 69 -7.50 -3.21 5.06
C LEU A 69 -8.72 -3.86 4.42
N ASN A 70 -8.80 -5.19 4.45
CA ASN A 70 -9.94 -5.92 3.88
C ASN A 70 -11.24 -5.72 4.69
N ASP A 71 -11.16 -5.55 6.01
CA ASP A 71 -12.33 -5.33 6.87
C ASP A 71 -12.88 -3.90 6.73
N GLU A 72 -12.01 -2.89 6.63
CA GLU A 72 -12.42 -1.48 6.63
C GLU A 72 -12.74 -0.92 5.24
N LEU A 73 -12.18 -1.51 4.17
CA LEU A 73 -12.22 -0.95 2.83
C LEU A 73 -12.92 -1.90 1.85
N LEU A 74 -14.01 -1.40 1.26
CA LEU A 74 -14.66 -2.06 0.13
C LEU A 74 -13.86 -1.80 -1.14
N GLN A 75 -13.13 -2.82 -1.58
CA GLN A 75 -12.20 -2.75 -2.70
C GLN A 75 -12.74 -3.48 -3.93
N PHE A 76 -12.43 -2.96 -5.11
CA PHE A 76 -12.88 -3.49 -6.39
C PHE A 76 -11.78 -3.41 -7.44
N LYS A 77 -11.91 -4.24 -8.47
CA LYS A 77 -11.13 -4.13 -9.71
C LYS A 77 -12.06 -4.03 -10.92
N VAL A 78 -11.76 -3.09 -11.80
CA VAL A 78 -12.53 -2.88 -13.04
C VAL A 78 -11.58 -2.72 -14.22
N PRO A 79 -11.81 -3.42 -15.35
CA PRO A 79 -11.06 -3.18 -16.58
C PRO A 79 -11.59 -1.90 -17.25
N ILE A 80 -10.68 -0.97 -17.57
CA ILE A 80 -10.99 0.29 -18.25
C ILE A 80 -10.10 0.38 -19.48
N ASP A 81 -10.71 0.53 -20.65
CA ASP A 81 -9.98 0.80 -21.89
C ASP A 81 -9.58 2.28 -21.93
N VAL A 82 -8.28 2.54 -22.08
CA VAL A 82 -7.72 3.88 -22.09
C VAL A 82 -7.00 4.09 -23.41
N GLU A 83 -7.46 5.08 -24.18
CA GLU A 83 -6.86 5.44 -25.45
C GLU A 83 -5.34 5.68 -25.30
N GLY A 84 -4.54 5.05 -26.14
CA GLY A 84 -3.07 5.12 -26.08
C GLY A 84 -2.40 4.24 -25.03
N HIS A 85 -3.15 3.64 -24.10
CA HIS A 85 -2.63 2.78 -23.04
C HIS A 85 -3.23 1.35 -23.05
N GLY A 86 -4.32 1.15 -23.80
CA GLY A 86 -5.05 -0.11 -23.87
C GLY A 86 -5.84 -0.40 -22.59
N LEU A 87 -6.13 -1.67 -22.37
CA LEU A 87 -6.95 -2.12 -21.24
C LEU A 87 -6.15 -2.10 -19.93
N LEU A 88 -6.59 -1.28 -18.96
CA LEU A 88 -6.01 -1.19 -17.62
C LEU A 88 -6.94 -1.80 -16.58
N ASN A 89 -6.38 -2.65 -15.70
CA ASN A 89 -7.10 -3.18 -14.55
C ASN A 89 -6.96 -2.23 -13.37
N ILE A 90 -7.96 -1.37 -13.16
CA ILE A 90 -7.95 -0.34 -12.13
C ILE A 90 -8.46 -0.92 -10.82
N HIS A 91 -7.64 -0.84 -9.76
CA HIS A 91 -8.07 -1.08 -8.37
C HIS A 91 -8.55 0.21 -7.75
N TYR A 92 -9.68 0.17 -7.05
CA TYR A 92 -10.22 1.33 -6.35
C TYR A 92 -10.99 0.92 -5.10
N ILE A 93 -11.21 1.90 -4.21
CA ILE A 93 -12.04 1.77 -3.01
C ILE A 93 -13.31 2.58 -3.23
N HIS A 94 -14.45 2.02 -2.84
CA HIS A 94 -15.74 2.71 -2.93
C HIS A 94 -16.47 2.70 -1.59
N LYS A 95 -16.68 3.88 -1.02
CA LYS A 95 -17.45 4.07 0.22
C LYS A 95 -18.65 4.96 -0.07
N ALA A 96 -19.82 4.36 -0.18
CA ALA A 96 -21.06 5.09 -0.39
C ALA A 96 -21.45 5.87 0.88
N SER A 97 -21.81 7.15 0.70
CA SER A 97 -22.41 7.93 1.78
C SER A 97 -23.84 7.46 2.02
N PRO A 98 -24.30 7.34 3.29
CA PRO A 98 -25.70 7.07 3.58
C PRO A 98 -26.60 8.28 3.30
N VAL A 99 -26.04 9.47 3.09
CA VAL A 99 -26.80 10.72 2.88
C VAL A 99 -27.28 10.80 1.43
N PRO A 100 -28.61 10.93 1.20
CA PRO A 100 -29.13 11.13 -0.15
C PRO A 100 -28.59 12.42 -0.77
N GLY A 101 -28.13 12.35 -2.02
CA GLY A 101 -27.59 13.51 -2.73
C GLY A 101 -26.18 13.92 -2.29
N ALA A 102 -25.46 13.06 -1.56
CA ALA A 102 -24.05 13.28 -1.24
C ALA A 102 -23.22 13.53 -2.51
N ILE A 103 -22.30 14.50 -2.43
CA ILE A 103 -21.41 14.88 -3.53
C ILE A 103 -20.39 13.74 -3.72
N PRO A 104 -20.26 13.18 -4.94
CA PRO A 104 -19.23 12.19 -5.22
C PRO A 104 -17.85 12.84 -5.20
N LEU A 105 -16.92 12.26 -4.43
CA LEU A 105 -15.53 12.71 -4.37
C LEU A 105 -14.62 11.60 -4.89
N LEU A 106 -13.66 11.98 -5.74
CA LEU A 106 -12.60 11.11 -6.23
C LEU A 106 -11.28 11.51 -5.58
N PHE A 107 -10.71 10.61 -4.79
CA PHE A 107 -9.40 10.80 -4.18
C PHE A 107 -8.36 10.02 -4.98
N VAL A 108 -7.41 10.74 -5.55
CA VAL A 108 -6.31 10.15 -6.34
C VAL A 108 -5.02 10.35 -5.56
N HIS A 109 -4.38 9.25 -5.18
CA HIS A 109 -3.04 9.30 -4.61
C HIS A 109 -2.01 9.56 -5.71
N GLY A 110 -0.83 10.06 -5.34
CA GLY A 110 0.26 10.28 -6.27
C GLY A 110 1.61 10.07 -5.62
N CYS A 111 2.66 10.11 -6.43
CA CYS A 111 4.00 10.42 -5.97
C CYS A 111 4.25 11.94 -6.15
N LYS A 112 5.16 12.49 -5.33
CA LYS A 112 5.81 13.75 -5.67
C LYS A 112 6.96 13.49 -6.62
#